data_AF-A0A945A4L1-F1
#
_entry.id   AF-A0A945A4L1-F1
#
_cell.length_a   1.000
_cell.length_b   1.000
_cell.length_c   1.000
_cell.angle_alpha   90.00
_cell.angle_beta   90.00
_cell.angle_gamma   90.00
#
_symmetry.space_group_name_H-M   'P 1'
#
loop_
_entity.id
_entity.type
_entity.pdbx_description
1 polymer ?
#
loop_
_entity_poly.entity_id
_entity_poly.type
_entity_poly.pdbx_seq_one_letter_code
_entity_poly.pdbx_strand_id
1 'polypeptide(L)'
;MFQKCPICHERANVRTAQNYDAKSVECDFCGKYFAEHNIDRDISEQMPNVRHLLAGYMFHSRTEKRPVITIDEAASIVSNISEQDPLQKLDLCLMMIRRSLDRPDQMFSQNSITRQVIYARDATEIESLLEFALDLDLISEARPRTIGRSAEYTISAKGWEYLRSLSSSSQNSSSAFVAMDFRPELTPVFDKGFAPALNATGWNPVRADRIEHASSIDDLVISQIRSAGLMVADFTYQNQGVYFEAGFAFGIGIQVIWTCKFDHLDKVHFDTRQYNHLIWEDITDLEEKLANRVRAMDLSR
;
A
#
# COMPACT_ATOMS: atom_id res chain seq x y z
N MET A 1 -29.68 -3.98 -17.13
CA MET A 1 -30.39 -3.19 -16.10
C MET A 1 -29.41 -2.99 -14.96
N PHE A 2 -29.15 -1.76 -14.53
CA PHE A 2 -28.23 -1.52 -13.41
C PHE A 2 -28.87 -2.01 -12.11
N GLN A 3 -28.12 -2.74 -11.31
CA GLN A 3 -28.51 -3.21 -9.98
C GLN A 3 -27.53 -2.65 -8.95
N LYS A 4 -27.80 -2.88 -7.66
CA LYS A 4 -26.84 -2.55 -6.60
C LYS A 4 -25.72 -3.60 -6.58
N CYS A 5 -24.49 -3.14 -6.42
CA CYS A 5 -23.35 -4.00 -6.12
C CYS A 5 -23.64 -4.74 -4.81
N PRO A 6 -23.56 -6.08 -4.76
CA PRO A 6 -23.88 -6.83 -3.54
C PRO A 6 -22.85 -6.63 -2.41
N ILE A 7 -21.73 -5.95 -2.66
CA ILE A 7 -20.71 -5.62 -1.65
C ILE A 7 -20.89 -4.19 -1.15
N CYS A 8 -20.70 -3.20 -2.03
CA CYS A 8 -20.70 -1.78 -1.64
C CYS A 8 -22.04 -1.04 -1.83
N HIS A 9 -23.07 -1.71 -2.37
CA HIS A 9 -24.40 -1.14 -2.67
C HIS A 9 -24.44 0.05 -3.65
N GLU A 10 -23.31 0.46 -4.21
CA GLU A 10 -23.23 1.40 -5.31
C GLU A 10 -23.77 0.79 -6.61
N ARG A 11 -24.05 1.65 -7.60
CA ARG A 11 -24.56 1.22 -8.91
C ARG A 11 -23.56 0.29 -9.61
N ALA A 12 -24.04 -0.86 -10.07
CA ALA A 12 -23.23 -1.86 -10.75
C ALA A 12 -23.99 -2.58 -11.88
N ASN A 13 -23.24 -3.18 -12.79
CA ASN A 13 -23.75 -4.09 -13.81
C ASN A 13 -23.67 -5.52 -13.27
N VAL A 14 -24.83 -6.08 -12.91
CA VAL A 14 -24.94 -7.43 -12.35
C VAL A 14 -25.62 -8.33 -13.37
N ARG A 15 -24.99 -9.46 -13.70
CA ARG A 15 -25.49 -10.44 -14.67
C ARG A 15 -25.44 -11.83 -14.07
N THR A 16 -26.53 -12.57 -14.14
CA THR A 16 -26.53 -14.00 -13.78
C THR A 16 -25.70 -14.77 -14.80
N ALA A 17 -24.70 -15.53 -14.36
CA ALA A 17 -23.94 -16.40 -15.27
C ALA A 17 -24.83 -17.56 -15.74
N GLN A 18 -24.77 -17.90 -17.03
CA GLN A 18 -25.66 -18.93 -17.60
C GLN A 18 -25.38 -20.36 -17.09
N ASN A 19 -24.19 -20.61 -16.52
CA ASN A 19 -23.71 -21.96 -16.16
C ASN A 19 -23.20 -22.09 -14.71
N TYR A 20 -23.34 -21.06 -13.87
CA TYR A 20 -22.89 -21.08 -12.47
C TYR A 20 -23.96 -20.45 -11.58
N ASP A 21 -24.06 -20.92 -10.34
CA ASP A 21 -24.88 -20.30 -9.28
C ASP A 21 -24.23 -19.01 -8.74
N ALA A 22 -23.70 -18.21 -9.67
CA ALA A 22 -22.91 -17.01 -9.41
C ALA A 22 -23.34 -15.87 -10.34
N LYS A 23 -23.30 -14.66 -9.79
CA LYS A 23 -23.56 -13.40 -10.48
C LYS A 23 -22.23 -12.77 -10.86
N SER A 24 -22.05 -12.44 -12.14
CA SER A 24 -20.95 -11.57 -12.55
C SER A 24 -21.32 -10.13 -12.19
N VAL A 25 -20.41 -9.45 -11.47
CA VAL A 25 -20.57 -8.07 -11.05
C VAL A 25 -19.45 -7.22 -11.64
N GLU A 26 -19.81 -6.12 -12.26
CA GLU A 26 -18.89 -5.06 -12.66
C GLU A 26 -19.32 -3.75 -11.97
N CYS A 27 -18.49 -3.31 -11.03
CA CYS A 27 -18.72 -2.12 -10.20
C CYS A 27 -17.53 -1.16 -10.32
N ASP A 28 -17.81 0.14 -10.45
CA ASP A 28 -16.78 1.18 -10.54
C ASP A 28 -15.94 1.30 -9.26
N PHE A 29 -16.48 0.81 -8.12
CA PHE A 29 -15.86 0.84 -6.80
C PHE A 29 -15.27 -0.50 -6.33
N CYS A 30 -15.96 -1.62 -6.55
CA CYS A 30 -15.47 -2.95 -6.14
C CYS A 30 -14.72 -3.70 -7.25
N GLY A 31 -14.66 -3.15 -8.46
CA GLY A 31 -14.05 -3.83 -9.61
C GLY A 31 -14.94 -4.92 -10.20
N LYS A 32 -14.30 -5.89 -10.88
CA LYS A 32 -14.97 -7.00 -11.58
C LYS A 32 -14.78 -8.29 -10.81
N TYR A 33 -15.86 -8.96 -10.44
CA TYR A 33 -15.83 -10.20 -9.66
C TYR A 33 -17.04 -11.08 -9.96
N PHE A 34 -17.00 -12.32 -9.49
CA PHE A 34 -18.15 -13.21 -9.41
C PHE A 34 -18.61 -13.29 -7.96
N ALA A 35 -19.92 -13.29 -7.75
CA ALA A 35 -20.51 -13.30 -6.42
C ALA A 35 -21.50 -14.45 -6.31
N GLU A 36 -21.49 -15.18 -5.21
CA GLU A 36 -22.51 -16.20 -4.92
C GLU A 36 -23.93 -15.60 -4.98
N HIS A 37 -24.92 -16.39 -5.37
CA HIS A 37 -26.27 -15.88 -5.66
C HIS A 37 -26.89 -15.05 -4.52
N ASN A 38 -26.73 -15.51 -3.28
CA ASN A 38 -27.36 -14.91 -2.09
C ASN A 38 -26.44 -14.02 -1.26
N ILE A 39 -25.21 -13.76 -1.74
CA ILE A 39 -24.15 -13.09 -0.97
C ILE A 39 -24.59 -11.75 -0.34
N ASP A 40 -25.46 -10.98 -1.00
CA ASP A 40 -25.99 -9.73 -0.47
C ASP A 40 -26.86 -9.96 0.78
N ARG A 41 -27.72 -10.97 0.76
CA ARG A 41 -28.54 -11.33 1.93
C ARG A 41 -27.66 -11.91 3.01
N ASP A 42 -26.78 -12.83 2.65
CA ASP A 42 -25.98 -13.60 3.61
C ASP A 42 -24.99 -12.68 4.36
N ILE A 43 -24.35 -11.70 3.70
CA ILE A 43 -23.56 -10.67 4.38
C ILE A 43 -24.42 -9.87 5.35
N SER A 44 -25.64 -9.50 4.95
CA SER A 44 -26.53 -8.67 5.79
C SER A 44 -26.98 -9.40 7.06
N GLU A 45 -27.22 -10.71 6.97
CA GLU A 45 -27.72 -11.53 8.07
C GLU A 45 -26.60 -12.05 8.96
N GLN A 46 -25.49 -12.51 8.38
CA GLN A 46 -24.41 -13.19 9.11
C GLN A 46 -23.31 -12.22 9.57
N MET A 47 -23.11 -11.11 8.85
CA MET A 47 -22.02 -10.17 9.10
C MET A 47 -22.50 -8.71 9.04
N PRO A 48 -23.38 -8.28 9.95
CA PRO A 48 -23.90 -6.92 9.94
C PRO A 48 -22.78 -5.89 10.11
N ASN A 49 -22.93 -4.74 9.45
CA ASN A 49 -22.00 -3.60 9.51
C ASN A 49 -20.60 -3.81 8.93
N VAL A 50 -20.25 -4.93 8.29
CA VAL A 50 -18.88 -5.15 7.75
C VAL A 50 -18.69 -4.73 6.29
N ARG A 51 -19.76 -4.32 5.60
CA ARG A 51 -19.75 -4.04 4.15
C ARG A 51 -18.71 -3.03 3.72
N HIS A 52 -18.48 -2.01 4.54
CA HIS A 52 -17.48 -0.99 4.30
C HIS A 52 -16.05 -1.57 4.27
N LEU A 53 -15.77 -2.58 5.09
CA LEU A 53 -14.50 -3.30 5.12
C LEU A 53 -14.29 -4.10 3.83
N LEU A 54 -15.31 -4.88 3.45
CA LEU A 54 -15.31 -5.62 2.19
C LEU A 54 -15.19 -4.70 0.98
N ALA A 55 -15.94 -3.60 0.96
CA ALA A 55 -15.91 -2.64 -0.14
C ALA A 55 -14.54 -1.97 -0.28
N GLY A 56 -13.89 -1.62 0.83
CA GLY A 56 -12.53 -1.08 0.80
C GLY A 56 -11.49 -2.11 0.38
N TYR A 57 -11.58 -3.35 0.89
CA TYR A 57 -10.70 -4.42 0.44
C TYR A 57 -10.85 -4.67 -1.06
N MET A 58 -12.07 -4.80 -1.57
CA MET A 58 -12.33 -4.99 -2.99
C MET A 58 -11.84 -3.79 -3.83
N PHE A 59 -11.83 -2.57 -3.27
CA PHE A 59 -11.31 -1.39 -3.94
C PHE A 59 -9.78 -1.45 -4.09
N HIS A 60 -9.07 -1.83 -3.02
CA HIS A 60 -7.60 -1.85 -2.99
C HIS A 60 -6.99 -3.12 -3.60
N SER A 61 -7.73 -4.23 -3.60
CA SER A 61 -7.31 -5.54 -4.12
C SER A 61 -7.77 -5.79 -5.56
N ARG A 62 -8.07 -4.73 -6.32
CA ARG A 62 -8.50 -4.86 -7.73
C ARG A 62 -7.39 -5.45 -8.58
N THR A 63 -7.71 -6.51 -9.30
CA THR A 63 -6.81 -7.12 -10.28
C THR A 63 -7.57 -7.39 -11.59
N GLU A 64 -6.84 -7.76 -12.65
CA GLU A 64 -7.47 -8.23 -13.89
C GLU A 64 -8.21 -9.56 -13.71
N LYS A 65 -7.80 -10.37 -12.73
CA LYS A 65 -8.47 -11.61 -12.37
C LYS A 65 -9.80 -11.27 -11.67
N ARG A 66 -10.87 -11.97 -12.06
CA ARG A 66 -12.20 -11.82 -11.45
C ARG A 66 -12.32 -12.81 -10.28
N PRO A 67 -12.15 -12.38 -9.01
CA PRO A 67 -12.27 -13.29 -7.88
C PRO A 67 -13.71 -13.77 -7.73
N VAL A 68 -13.89 -14.92 -7.08
CA VAL A 68 -15.20 -15.42 -6.67
C VAL A 68 -15.38 -15.07 -5.19
N ILE A 69 -16.43 -14.33 -4.86
CA ILE A 69 -16.76 -13.91 -3.50
C ILE A 69 -17.93 -14.76 -3.00
N THR A 70 -17.63 -15.70 -2.12
CA THR A 70 -18.59 -16.47 -1.32
C THR A 70 -18.71 -15.85 0.08
N ILE A 71 -19.67 -16.33 0.87
CA ILE A 71 -19.81 -15.86 2.26
C ILE A 71 -18.57 -16.22 3.10
N ASP A 72 -17.99 -17.39 2.91
CA ASP A 72 -16.77 -17.83 3.62
C ASP A 72 -15.56 -16.96 3.25
N GLU A 73 -15.42 -16.62 1.95
CA GLU A 73 -14.37 -15.72 1.49
C GLU A 73 -14.54 -14.32 2.08
N ALA A 74 -15.78 -13.81 2.10
CA ALA A 74 -16.08 -12.52 2.72
C ALA A 74 -15.75 -12.53 4.24
N ALA A 75 -16.08 -13.62 4.94
CA ALA A 75 -15.74 -13.80 6.35
C ALA A 75 -14.23 -13.81 6.59
N SER A 76 -13.51 -14.57 5.77
CA SER A 76 -12.04 -14.62 5.79
C SER A 76 -11.43 -13.23 5.59
N ILE A 77 -11.87 -12.51 4.55
CA ILE A 77 -11.38 -11.15 4.25
C ILE A 77 -11.58 -10.23 5.46
N VAL A 78 -12.80 -10.17 6.01
CA VAL A 78 -13.10 -9.28 7.14
C VAL A 78 -12.28 -9.65 8.38
N SER A 79 -12.08 -10.94 8.65
CA SER A 79 -11.29 -11.38 9.79
C SER A 79 -9.81 -11.02 9.70
N ASN A 80 -9.29 -10.85 8.48
CA ASN A 80 -7.90 -10.47 8.21
C ASN A 80 -7.68 -8.95 8.10
N ILE A 81 -8.76 -8.15 8.04
CA ILE A 81 -8.64 -6.69 8.05
C ILE A 81 -8.40 -6.26 9.50
N SER A 82 -7.22 -5.67 9.76
CA SER A 82 -6.90 -5.10 11.06
C SER A 82 -7.91 -4.01 11.47
N GLU A 83 -8.05 -3.82 12.78
CA GLU A 83 -8.87 -2.74 13.33
C GLU A 83 -8.52 -1.41 12.64
N GLN A 84 -9.55 -0.76 12.09
CA GLN A 84 -9.37 0.46 11.33
C GLN A 84 -9.32 1.64 12.31
N ASP A 85 -8.10 1.97 12.74
CA ASP A 85 -7.83 3.14 13.57
C ASP A 85 -8.36 4.42 12.88
N PRO A 86 -9.18 5.25 13.57
CA PRO A 86 -9.66 6.51 13.03
C PRO A 86 -8.55 7.41 12.45
N LEU A 87 -7.35 7.38 13.04
CA LEU A 87 -6.21 8.16 12.51
C LEU A 87 -5.72 7.62 11.17
N GLN A 88 -5.66 6.29 11.00
CA GLN A 88 -5.30 5.70 9.71
C GLN A 88 -6.34 6.01 8.63
N LYS A 89 -7.63 6.04 8.98
CA LYS A 89 -8.68 6.47 8.04
C LYS A 89 -8.56 7.95 7.68
N LEU A 90 -8.20 8.80 8.65
CA LEU A 90 -7.91 10.21 8.40
C LEU A 90 -6.74 10.37 7.42
N ASP A 91 -5.66 9.60 7.60
CA ASP A 91 -4.50 9.62 6.70
C ASP A 91 -4.90 9.24 5.27
N LEU A 92 -5.63 8.13 5.10
CA LEU A 92 -6.14 7.71 3.79
C LEU A 92 -7.05 8.78 3.18
N CYS A 93 -7.87 9.44 4.00
CA CYS A 93 -8.75 10.53 3.59
C CYS A 93 -7.96 11.73 3.06
N LEU A 94 -7.01 12.24 3.84
CA LEU A 94 -6.17 13.37 3.44
C LEU A 94 -5.31 13.04 2.22
N MET A 95 -4.75 11.83 2.14
CA MET A 95 -3.98 11.38 0.98
C MET A 95 -4.85 11.29 -0.29
N MET A 96 -6.08 10.79 -0.16
CA MET A 96 -7.04 10.75 -1.28
C MET A 96 -7.36 12.17 -1.76
N ILE A 97 -7.71 13.07 -0.83
CA ILE A 97 -8.00 14.47 -1.13
C ILE A 97 -6.81 15.08 -1.86
N ARG A 98 -5.60 14.97 -1.30
CA ARG A 98 -4.36 15.49 -1.88
C ARG A 98 -4.16 15.09 -3.35
N ARG A 99 -4.42 13.82 -3.69
CA ARG A 99 -4.28 13.28 -5.06
C ARG A 99 -5.30 13.84 -6.04
N SER A 100 -6.43 14.35 -5.54
CA SER A 100 -7.48 14.98 -6.36
C SER A 100 -7.31 16.49 -6.54
N LEU A 101 -6.34 17.12 -5.85
CA LEU A 101 -6.08 18.56 -5.93
C LEU A 101 -4.92 18.85 -6.87
N ASP A 102 -5.14 19.75 -7.84
CA ASP A 102 -4.12 20.24 -8.76
C ASP A 102 -3.30 21.39 -8.14
N ARG A 103 -3.90 22.12 -7.19
CA ARG A 103 -3.30 23.30 -6.56
C ARG A 103 -3.52 23.32 -5.04
N PRO A 104 -2.62 23.96 -4.26
CA PRO A 104 -2.75 24.00 -2.80
C PRO A 104 -4.00 24.73 -2.29
N ASP A 105 -4.51 25.69 -3.04
CA ASP A 105 -5.67 26.53 -2.72
C ASP A 105 -7.01 25.92 -3.18
N GLN A 106 -6.98 24.75 -3.81
CA GLN A 106 -8.18 24.12 -4.35
C GLN A 106 -9.09 23.59 -3.24
N MET A 107 -10.36 23.94 -3.34
CA MET A 107 -11.38 23.54 -2.38
C MET A 107 -11.90 22.13 -2.69
N PHE A 108 -12.25 21.38 -1.65
CA PHE A 108 -12.89 20.07 -1.75
C PHE A 108 -14.09 19.97 -0.81
N SER A 109 -14.94 18.97 -1.02
CA SER A 109 -16.08 18.70 -0.14
C SER A 109 -16.14 17.22 0.20
N GLN A 110 -16.99 16.86 1.16
CA GLN A 110 -17.27 15.46 1.52
C GLN A 110 -17.66 14.60 0.31
N ASN A 111 -18.37 15.17 -0.68
CA ASN A 111 -18.81 14.45 -1.87
C ASN A 111 -17.66 14.02 -2.79
N SER A 112 -16.49 14.64 -2.63
CA SER A 112 -15.27 14.29 -3.38
C SER A 112 -14.56 13.06 -2.78
N ILE A 113 -14.97 12.60 -1.60
CA ILE A 113 -14.33 11.50 -0.87
C ILE A 113 -15.06 10.20 -1.16
N THR A 114 -14.31 9.21 -1.63
CA THR A 114 -14.83 7.90 -2.00
C THR A 114 -14.74 6.98 -0.79
N ARG A 115 -15.89 6.60 -0.22
CA ARG A 115 -16.00 5.80 1.02
C ARG A 115 -15.12 4.54 1.00
N GLN A 116 -15.04 3.86 -0.13
CA GLN A 116 -14.30 2.61 -0.27
C GLN A 116 -12.79 2.82 -0.12
N VAL A 117 -12.24 3.96 -0.55
CA VAL A 117 -10.80 4.26 -0.43
C VAL A 117 -10.36 4.28 1.04
N ILE A 118 -11.22 4.81 1.92
CA ILE A 118 -10.92 5.08 3.32
C ILE A 118 -11.62 4.13 4.28
N TYR A 119 -12.25 3.07 3.76
CA TYR A 119 -13.04 2.12 4.55
C TYR A 119 -14.11 2.81 5.42
N ALA A 120 -14.77 3.85 4.90
CA ALA A 120 -15.82 4.55 5.62
C ALA A 120 -17.16 3.80 5.54
N ARG A 121 -17.82 3.63 6.68
CA ARG A 121 -19.13 3.01 6.89
C ARG A 121 -20.21 3.70 6.08
N ASP A 122 -20.26 5.01 6.21
CA ASP A 122 -21.30 5.85 5.63
C ASP A 122 -20.78 7.28 5.46
N ALA A 123 -21.67 8.19 5.06
CA ALA A 123 -21.33 9.60 4.94
C ALA A 123 -21.01 10.23 6.31
N THR A 124 -21.69 9.81 7.38
CA THR A 124 -21.52 10.35 8.73
C THR A 124 -20.09 10.13 9.23
N GLU A 125 -19.50 8.96 8.99
CA GLU A 125 -18.09 8.72 9.37
C GLU A 125 -17.13 9.65 8.62
N ILE A 126 -17.39 9.98 7.35
CA ILE A 126 -16.58 10.96 6.61
C ILE A 126 -16.71 12.35 7.23
N GLU A 127 -17.91 12.76 7.61
CA GLU A 127 -18.15 14.05 8.27
C GLU A 127 -17.37 14.12 9.58
N SER A 128 -17.42 13.08 10.41
CA SER A 128 -16.62 12.99 11.64
C SER A 128 -15.11 13.03 11.40
N LEU A 129 -14.60 12.40 10.33
CA LEU A 129 -13.18 12.48 9.97
C LEU A 129 -12.76 13.90 9.54
N LEU A 130 -13.64 14.62 8.82
CA LEU A 130 -13.38 16.00 8.43
C LEU A 130 -13.45 16.96 9.62
N GLU A 131 -14.39 16.76 10.55
CA GLU A 131 -14.43 17.47 11.82
C GLU A 131 -13.14 17.26 12.62
N PHE A 132 -12.70 16.01 12.72
CA PHE A 132 -11.46 15.68 13.41
C PHE A 132 -10.22 16.30 12.71
N ALA A 133 -10.23 16.39 11.37
CA ALA A 133 -9.19 17.08 10.61
C ALA A 133 -9.18 18.61 10.85
N LEU A 134 -10.35 19.22 11.09
CA LEU A 134 -10.46 20.64 11.48
C LEU A 134 -9.90 20.85 12.88
N ASP A 135 -10.26 19.99 13.84
CA ASP A 135 -9.78 20.07 15.24
C ASP A 135 -8.25 19.94 15.33
N LEU A 136 -7.64 19.18 14.41
CA LEU A 136 -6.19 19.05 14.30
C LEU A 136 -5.52 20.16 13.49
N ASP A 137 -6.27 21.16 13.02
CA ASP A 137 -5.85 22.20 12.07
C ASP A 137 -5.25 21.66 10.77
N LEU A 138 -5.59 20.46 10.32
CA LEU A 138 -5.06 19.88 9.07
C LEU A 138 -5.80 20.42 7.85
N ILE A 139 -7.06 20.79 8.04
CA ILE A 139 -7.86 21.44 7.01
C ILE A 139 -8.45 22.73 7.57
N SER A 140 -8.94 23.59 6.68
CA SER A 140 -9.60 24.83 7.04
C SER A 140 -10.90 24.96 6.29
N GLU A 141 -11.95 25.41 6.99
CA GLU A 141 -13.24 25.68 6.38
C GLU A 141 -13.12 26.91 5.46
N ALA A 142 -13.35 26.69 4.17
CA ALA A 142 -13.33 27.74 3.17
C ALA A 142 -14.74 28.26 2.87
N ARG A 143 -15.76 27.39 2.93
CA ARG A 143 -17.17 27.77 2.95
C ARG A 143 -17.99 26.91 3.90
N PRO A 144 -18.81 27.50 4.78
CA PRO A 144 -19.68 26.76 5.67
C PRO A 144 -20.76 25.99 4.91
N ARG A 145 -21.28 24.95 5.57
CA ARG A 145 -22.47 24.23 5.12
C ARG A 145 -23.67 25.17 5.13
N THR A 146 -24.44 25.18 4.04
CA THR A 146 -25.72 25.91 3.95
C THR A 146 -26.83 24.98 3.46
N ILE A 147 -28.09 25.42 3.53
CA ILE A 147 -29.21 24.64 2.99
C ILE A 147 -28.93 24.35 1.51
N GLY A 148 -28.89 23.06 1.14
CA GLY A 148 -28.63 22.60 -0.23
C GLY A 148 -27.17 22.62 -0.68
N ARG A 149 -26.20 22.94 0.18
CA ARG A 149 -24.77 22.96 -0.16
C ARG A 149 -23.90 22.39 0.97
N SER A 150 -23.07 21.40 0.64
CA SER A 150 -22.06 20.87 1.56
C SER A 150 -21.01 21.92 1.91
N ALA A 151 -20.42 21.81 3.11
CA ALA A 151 -19.24 22.60 3.45
C ALA A 151 -18.09 22.30 2.47
N GLU A 152 -17.28 23.32 2.21
CA GLU A 152 -16.08 23.23 1.39
C GLU A 152 -14.86 23.58 2.22
N TYR A 153 -13.79 22.81 2.04
CA TYR A 153 -12.58 22.87 2.83
C TYR A 153 -11.37 23.10 1.93
N THR A 154 -10.28 23.57 2.53
CA THR A 154 -8.93 23.62 1.92
C THR A 154 -7.96 22.91 2.86
N ILE A 155 -6.87 22.37 2.33
CA ILE A 155 -5.80 21.82 3.17
C ILE A 155 -5.01 23.00 3.75
N SER A 156 -4.86 23.03 5.07
CA SER A 156 -4.12 24.10 5.76
C SER A 156 -2.60 23.94 5.56
N ALA A 157 -1.81 24.95 5.91
CA ALA A 157 -0.34 24.81 5.91
C ALA A 157 0.15 23.63 6.76
N LYS A 158 -0.45 23.42 7.94
CA LYS A 158 -0.15 22.28 8.83
C LYS A 158 -0.58 20.95 8.21
N GLY A 159 -1.72 20.93 7.50
CA GLY A 159 -2.16 19.76 6.73
C GLY A 159 -1.18 19.37 5.62
N TRP A 160 -0.62 20.35 4.93
CA TRP A 160 0.42 20.13 3.92
C TRP A 160 1.71 19.58 4.53
N GLU A 161 2.15 20.09 5.68
CA GLU A 161 3.28 19.52 6.42
C GLU A 161 2.99 18.10 6.91
N TYR A 162 1.80 17.86 7.46
CA TYR A 162 1.37 16.55 7.91
C TYR A 162 1.35 15.53 6.76
N LEU A 163 0.78 15.89 5.61
CA LEU A 163 0.77 15.05 4.41
C LEU A 163 2.18 14.74 3.89
N ARG A 164 3.08 15.73 3.95
CA ARG A 164 4.50 15.47 3.66
C ARG A 164 5.10 14.49 4.66
N SER A 165 4.74 14.62 5.94
CA SER A 165 5.20 13.72 6.99
C SER A 165 4.70 12.28 6.77
N LEU A 166 3.45 12.11 6.33
CA LEU A 166 2.86 10.80 5.99
C LEU A 166 3.56 10.12 4.81
N SER A 167 3.88 10.88 3.76
CA SER A 167 4.70 10.36 2.65
C SER A 167 6.14 10.05 3.08
N SER A 168 6.59 10.65 4.19
CA SER A 168 7.91 10.41 4.76
C SER A 168 7.90 9.41 5.93
N SER A 169 6.77 8.84 6.35
CA SER A 169 6.75 7.88 7.46
C SER A 169 7.51 6.59 7.13
N SER A 170 7.53 6.21 5.84
CA SER A 170 8.51 5.26 5.33
C SER A 170 9.90 5.90 5.33
N GLN A 171 10.09 7.07 4.68
CA GLN A 171 11.40 7.70 4.52
C GLN A 171 12.15 8.04 5.82
N ASN A 172 11.47 8.32 6.94
CA ASN A 172 12.02 8.72 8.25
C ASN A 172 12.37 7.56 9.17
N SER A 173 12.01 6.33 8.80
CA SER A 173 12.58 5.20 9.51
C SER A 173 14.06 5.12 9.18
N SER A 174 14.89 4.86 10.19
CA SER A 174 16.29 4.51 9.96
C SER A 174 16.43 3.06 9.47
N SER A 175 15.33 2.36 9.16
CA SER A 175 15.36 0.95 8.73
C SER A 175 15.62 0.84 7.23
N ALA A 176 16.58 -0.02 6.88
CA ALA A 176 16.88 -0.39 5.50
C ALA A 176 16.52 -1.86 5.27
N PHE A 177 15.50 -2.13 4.47
CA PHE A 177 15.10 -3.50 4.14
C PHE A 177 15.97 -4.07 3.02
N VAL A 178 16.59 -5.22 3.26
CA VAL A 178 17.44 -5.91 2.28
C VAL A 178 16.69 -7.13 1.75
N ALA A 179 16.20 -7.02 0.52
CA ALA A 179 15.62 -8.12 -0.24
C ALA A 179 16.73 -8.86 -0.98
N MET A 180 16.93 -10.13 -0.65
CA MET A 180 17.94 -10.97 -1.29
C MET A 180 17.54 -12.44 -1.19
N ASP A 181 18.18 -13.28 -1.99
CA ASP A 181 17.95 -14.72 -1.93
C ASP A 181 18.52 -15.34 -0.63
N PHE A 182 17.81 -16.33 -0.06
CA PHE A 182 18.12 -16.92 1.24
C PHE A 182 19.09 -18.11 1.19
N ARG A 183 19.74 -18.35 0.05
CA ARG A 183 20.76 -19.41 -0.03
C ARG A 183 21.84 -19.22 1.06
N PRO A 184 22.27 -20.30 1.74
CA PRO A 184 23.24 -20.22 2.85
C PRO A 184 24.54 -19.49 2.49
N GLU A 185 25.03 -19.64 1.25
CA GLU A 185 26.23 -18.97 0.73
C GLU A 185 26.13 -17.44 0.65
N LEU A 186 24.92 -16.88 0.63
CA LEU A 186 24.70 -15.43 0.65
C LEU A 186 24.59 -14.87 2.06
N THR A 187 24.57 -15.72 3.09
CA THR A 187 24.56 -15.28 4.49
C THR A 187 25.77 -14.40 4.83
N PRO A 188 27.02 -14.79 4.47
CA PRO A 188 28.18 -13.91 4.66
C PRO A 188 28.09 -12.60 3.88
N VAL A 189 27.45 -12.59 2.71
CA VAL A 189 27.28 -11.38 1.88
C VAL A 189 26.41 -10.36 2.59
N PHE A 190 25.35 -10.81 3.26
CA PHE A 190 24.56 -9.94 4.13
C PHE A 190 25.35 -9.48 5.35
N ASP A 191 25.90 -10.41 6.13
CA ASP A 191 26.51 -10.13 7.43
C ASP A 191 27.76 -9.25 7.34
N LYS A 192 28.52 -9.39 6.26
CA LYS A 192 29.82 -8.73 6.09
C LYS A 192 29.84 -7.69 4.98
N GLY A 193 28.79 -7.61 4.15
CA GLY A 193 28.71 -6.65 3.04
C GLY A 193 27.55 -5.67 3.24
N PHE A 194 26.31 -6.13 3.05
CA PHE A 194 25.12 -5.27 3.15
C PHE A 194 24.96 -4.61 4.52
N ALA A 195 25.02 -5.41 5.59
CA ALA A 195 24.74 -4.90 6.93
C ALA A 195 25.79 -3.89 7.41
N PRO A 196 27.12 -4.13 7.28
CA PRO A 196 28.14 -3.14 7.64
C PRO A 196 28.02 -1.83 6.84
N ALA A 197 27.79 -1.90 5.53
CA ALA A 197 27.65 -0.71 4.69
C ALA A 197 26.46 0.17 5.09
N LEU A 198 25.32 -0.45 5.38
CA LEU A 198 24.11 0.24 5.83
C LEU A 198 24.30 0.85 7.23
N ASN A 199 24.84 0.08 8.17
CA ASN A 199 25.16 0.58 9.51
C ASN A 199 26.14 1.77 9.48
N ALA A 200 27.16 1.72 8.62
CA ALA A 200 28.15 2.79 8.44
C ALA A 200 27.57 4.08 7.81
N THR A 201 26.31 4.05 7.37
CA THR A 201 25.60 5.18 6.76
C THR A 201 24.35 5.61 7.53
N GLY A 202 24.20 5.11 8.77
CA GLY A 202 23.10 5.49 9.67
C GLY A 202 21.82 4.67 9.50
N TRP A 203 21.86 3.60 8.70
CA TRP A 203 20.72 2.71 8.47
C TRP A 203 20.83 1.42 9.30
N ASN A 204 19.68 0.94 9.77
CA ASN A 204 19.49 -0.32 10.48
C ASN A 204 19.05 -1.39 9.46
N PRO A 205 19.94 -2.31 9.05
CA PRO A 205 19.63 -3.32 8.04
C PRO A 205 18.67 -4.39 8.59
N VAL A 206 17.61 -4.70 7.83
CA VAL A 206 16.62 -5.74 8.16
C VAL A 206 16.53 -6.75 7.01
N ARG A 207 16.52 -8.05 7.34
CA ARG A 207 16.34 -9.16 6.39
C ARG A 207 15.19 -10.05 6.85
N ALA A 208 14.26 -10.37 5.95
CA ALA A 208 12.98 -11.00 6.31
C ALA A 208 13.10 -12.40 6.95
N ASP A 209 14.07 -13.21 6.53
CA ASP A 209 14.31 -14.57 7.05
C ASP A 209 14.88 -14.60 8.49
N ARG A 210 15.27 -13.45 9.05
CA ARG A 210 15.84 -13.34 10.41
C ARG A 210 14.84 -12.90 11.47
N ILE A 211 13.57 -12.82 11.10
CA ILE A 211 12.50 -12.35 11.97
C ILE A 211 11.64 -13.55 12.39
N GLU A 212 11.68 -13.93 13.67
CA GLU A 212 10.94 -15.09 14.22
C GLU A 212 9.46 -14.79 14.45
N HIS A 213 8.55 -15.04 13.49
CA HIS A 213 7.11 -14.77 13.67
C HIS A 213 6.20 -15.92 13.21
N ALA A 214 4.97 -15.97 13.75
CA ALA A 214 3.98 -17.03 13.57
C ALA A 214 3.00 -16.82 12.38
N SER A 215 3.21 -15.80 11.55
CA SER A 215 2.37 -15.44 10.40
C SER A 215 2.93 -15.93 9.07
N SER A 216 2.16 -15.80 7.98
CA SER A 216 2.67 -16.07 6.62
C SER A 216 3.88 -15.16 6.32
N ILE A 217 4.91 -15.71 5.66
CA ILE A 217 6.16 -14.98 5.36
C ILE A 217 5.88 -13.75 4.49
N ASP A 218 4.86 -13.83 3.62
CA ASP A 218 4.55 -12.81 2.62
C ASP A 218 3.97 -11.52 3.24
N ASP A 219 3.08 -11.65 4.24
CA ASP A 219 2.51 -10.48 4.94
C ASP A 219 3.57 -9.74 5.75
N LEU A 220 4.51 -10.50 6.33
CA LEU A 220 5.63 -9.94 7.08
C LEU A 220 6.55 -9.13 6.16
N VAL A 221 6.94 -9.69 5.01
CA VAL A 221 7.78 -9.00 4.02
C VAL A 221 7.15 -7.68 3.58
N ILE A 222 5.86 -7.68 3.22
CA ILE A 222 5.15 -6.47 2.80
C ILE A 222 5.10 -5.43 3.93
N SER A 223 4.86 -5.86 5.17
CA SER A 223 4.84 -4.97 6.33
C SER A 223 6.21 -4.32 6.60
N GLN A 224 7.30 -5.08 6.46
CA GLN A 224 8.68 -4.59 6.64
C GLN A 224 9.07 -3.63 5.53
N ILE A 225 8.67 -3.91 4.29
CA ILE A 225 8.90 -2.98 3.19
C ILE A 225 8.17 -1.65 3.47
N ARG A 226 6.89 -1.68 3.87
CA ARG A 226 6.11 -0.45 4.15
C ARG A 226 6.72 0.43 5.24
N SER A 227 7.39 -0.17 6.23
CA SER A 227 8.02 0.55 7.34
C SER A 227 9.46 0.97 7.06
N ALA A 228 10.08 0.50 5.98
CA ALA A 228 11.45 0.83 5.62
C ALA A 228 11.58 2.21 4.96
N GLY A 229 12.63 2.95 5.30
CA GLY A 229 12.98 4.22 4.66
C GLY A 229 13.89 4.06 3.47
N LEU A 230 14.54 2.92 3.36
CA LEU A 230 15.38 2.51 2.25
C LEU A 230 15.15 1.04 1.95
N MET A 231 15.14 0.68 0.67
CA MET A 231 15.21 -0.71 0.23
C MET A 231 16.50 -0.96 -0.55
N VAL A 232 17.17 -2.07 -0.26
CA VAL A 232 18.25 -2.62 -1.08
C VAL A 232 17.77 -3.95 -1.63
N ALA A 233 17.74 -4.10 -2.95
CA ALA A 233 17.25 -5.30 -3.63
C ALA A 233 18.38 -5.97 -4.41
N ASP A 234 18.76 -7.20 -4.02
CA ASP A 234 19.82 -7.97 -4.65
C ASP A 234 19.27 -9.06 -5.58
N PHE A 235 19.53 -8.88 -6.88
CA PHE A 235 19.00 -9.75 -7.94
C PHE A 235 19.92 -10.94 -8.26
N THR A 236 20.93 -11.21 -7.43
CA THR A 236 21.77 -12.40 -7.58
C THR A 236 20.86 -13.64 -7.54
N TYR A 237 21.06 -14.56 -8.47
CA TYR A 237 20.21 -15.74 -8.71
C TYR A 237 18.76 -15.51 -9.17
N GLN A 238 18.37 -14.29 -9.52
CA GLN A 238 17.07 -14.01 -10.17
C GLN A 238 15.85 -14.45 -9.34
N ASN A 239 15.91 -14.25 -8.02
CA ASN A 239 14.81 -14.61 -7.14
C ASN A 239 13.55 -13.77 -7.47
N GLN A 240 12.47 -14.44 -7.85
CA GLN A 240 11.20 -13.79 -8.25
C GLN A 240 10.57 -12.98 -7.11
N GLY A 241 10.77 -13.39 -5.86
CA GLY A 241 10.33 -12.65 -4.68
C GLY A 241 10.97 -11.27 -4.62
N VAL A 242 12.29 -11.20 -4.83
CA VAL A 242 13.04 -9.93 -4.82
C VAL A 242 12.54 -8.98 -5.92
N TYR A 243 12.19 -9.49 -7.11
CA TYR A 243 11.58 -8.68 -8.18
C TYR A 243 10.22 -8.11 -7.77
N PHE A 244 9.37 -8.93 -7.15
CA PHE A 244 8.07 -8.49 -6.66
C PHE A 244 8.23 -7.42 -5.57
N GLU A 245 9.07 -7.68 -4.57
CA GLU A 245 9.36 -6.78 -3.45
C GLU A 245 9.91 -5.44 -3.92
N ALA A 246 10.88 -5.44 -4.84
CA ALA A 246 11.47 -4.23 -5.40
C ALA A 246 10.46 -3.42 -6.21
N GLY A 247 9.63 -4.09 -7.01
CA GLY A 247 8.55 -3.46 -7.75
C GLY A 247 7.48 -2.86 -6.83
N PHE A 248 7.14 -3.55 -5.74
CA PHE A 248 6.20 -3.07 -4.74
C PHE A 248 6.73 -1.83 -4.01
N ALA A 249 7.95 -1.89 -3.48
CA ALA A 249 8.60 -0.76 -2.80
C ALA A 249 8.70 0.47 -3.71
N PHE A 250 9.14 0.27 -4.95
CA PHE A 250 9.20 1.32 -5.96
C PHE A 250 7.81 1.91 -6.24
N GLY A 251 6.79 1.06 -6.39
CA GLY A 251 5.40 1.46 -6.65
C GLY A 251 4.77 2.28 -5.51
N ILE A 252 5.21 2.09 -4.26
CA ILE A 252 4.75 2.86 -3.10
C ILE A 252 5.67 4.05 -2.74
N GLY A 253 6.69 4.33 -3.57
CA GLY A 253 7.55 5.51 -3.42
C GLY A 253 8.71 5.35 -2.43
N ILE A 254 9.08 4.12 -2.06
CA ILE A 254 10.29 3.85 -1.29
C ILE A 254 11.49 3.87 -2.23
N GLN A 255 12.59 4.49 -1.79
CA GLN A 255 13.82 4.50 -2.56
C GLN A 255 14.43 3.10 -2.59
N VAL A 256 14.64 2.57 -3.80
CA VAL A 256 15.23 1.25 -4.03
C VAL A 256 16.65 1.40 -4.59
N ILE A 257 17.63 0.75 -3.96
CA ILE A 257 18.97 0.53 -4.49
C ILE A 257 19.01 -0.88 -5.07
N TRP A 258 19.19 -0.95 -6.38
CA TRP A 258 19.25 -2.20 -7.14
C TRP A 258 20.68 -2.72 -7.11
N THR A 259 20.91 -3.96 -6.67
CA THR A 259 22.24 -4.58 -6.61
C THR A 259 22.25 -5.92 -7.32
N CYS A 260 23.40 -6.32 -7.85
CA CYS A 260 23.56 -7.66 -8.40
C CYS A 260 25.04 -8.03 -8.43
N LYS A 261 25.35 -9.30 -8.13
CA LYS A 261 26.69 -9.82 -8.29
C LYS A 261 27.08 -9.86 -9.77
N PHE A 262 28.31 -9.46 -10.09
CA PHE A 262 28.83 -9.34 -11.45
C PHE A 262 28.63 -10.61 -12.29
N ASP A 263 28.92 -11.79 -11.73
CA ASP A 263 28.78 -13.10 -12.37
C ASP A 263 27.33 -13.55 -12.64
N HIS A 264 26.35 -12.79 -12.14
CA HIS A 264 24.92 -13.00 -12.37
C HIS A 264 24.28 -11.91 -13.23
N LEU A 265 25.02 -10.87 -13.62
CA LEU A 265 24.50 -9.73 -14.36
C LEU A 265 23.89 -10.10 -15.72
N ASP A 266 24.53 -11.01 -16.45
CA ASP A 266 24.06 -11.46 -17.78
C ASP A 266 22.71 -12.19 -17.70
N LYS A 267 22.35 -12.70 -16.52
CA LYS A 267 21.11 -13.41 -16.24
C LYS A 267 20.01 -12.47 -15.73
N VAL A 268 20.31 -11.20 -15.47
CA VAL A 268 19.33 -10.20 -15.00
C VAL A 268 18.28 -9.94 -16.07
N HIS A 269 17.02 -10.03 -15.66
CA HIS A 269 15.85 -9.89 -16.53
C HIS A 269 15.87 -8.54 -17.26
N PHE A 270 15.39 -8.55 -18.51
CA PHE A 270 15.45 -7.40 -19.43
C PHE A 270 14.80 -6.13 -18.85
N ASP A 271 13.71 -6.27 -18.09
CA ASP A 271 12.91 -5.15 -17.59
C ASP A 271 13.58 -4.31 -16.48
N THR A 272 14.61 -4.84 -15.82
CA THR A 272 15.36 -4.08 -14.80
C THR A 272 16.64 -3.45 -15.32
N ARG A 273 17.11 -3.79 -16.53
CA ARG A 273 18.36 -3.24 -17.12
C ARG A 273 18.37 -1.71 -17.28
N GLN A 274 17.19 -1.09 -17.28
CA GLN A 274 17.02 0.36 -17.29
C GLN A 274 17.35 1.04 -15.94
N TYR A 275 17.40 0.28 -14.84
CA TYR A 275 17.81 0.76 -13.52
C TYR A 275 19.32 0.61 -13.32
N ASN A 276 19.94 1.64 -12.72
CA ASN A 276 21.37 1.68 -12.45
C ASN A 276 21.75 0.75 -11.30
N HIS A 277 21.94 -0.53 -11.63
CA HIS A 277 22.38 -1.55 -10.71
C HIS A 277 23.78 -1.23 -10.18
N LEU A 278 23.94 -1.34 -8.87
CA LEU A 278 25.23 -1.43 -8.22
C LEU A 278 25.75 -2.85 -8.41
N ILE A 279 26.75 -2.98 -9.27
CA ILE A 279 27.37 -4.26 -9.60
C ILE A 279 28.56 -4.48 -8.67
N TRP A 280 28.55 -5.61 -7.96
CA TRP A 280 29.58 -5.99 -7.00
C TRP A 280 30.25 -7.31 -7.36
N GLU A 281 31.55 -7.43 -7.09
CA GLU A 281 32.34 -8.64 -7.41
C GLU A 281 32.59 -9.51 -6.18
N ASP A 282 32.89 -8.89 -5.04
CA ASP A 282 33.08 -9.53 -3.74
C ASP A 282 32.47 -8.70 -2.60
N ILE A 283 32.54 -9.24 -1.38
CA ILE A 283 31.91 -8.65 -0.18
C ILE A 283 32.50 -7.27 0.16
N THR A 284 33.81 -7.10 -0.02
CA THR A 284 34.51 -5.83 0.30
C THR A 284 34.09 -4.75 -0.69
N ASP A 285 34.04 -5.12 -1.98
CA ASP A 285 33.58 -4.25 -3.06
C ASP A 285 32.10 -3.86 -2.89
N LEU A 286 31.24 -4.81 -2.48
CA LEU A 286 29.85 -4.54 -2.13
C LEU A 286 29.74 -3.52 -0.99
N GLU A 287 30.48 -3.72 0.10
CA GLU A 287 30.43 -2.85 1.27
C GLU A 287 30.78 -1.40 0.89
N GLU A 288 31.90 -1.22 0.19
CA GLU A 288 32.39 0.10 -0.21
C GLU A 288 31.43 0.79 -1.19
N LYS A 289 31.04 0.09 -2.27
CA LYS A 289 30.15 0.66 -3.29
C LYS A 289 28.79 1.02 -2.72
N LEU A 290 28.23 0.17 -1.86
CA LEU A 290 26.91 0.40 -1.28
C LEU A 290 26.92 1.60 -0.35
N ALA A 291 27.91 1.69 0.55
CA ALA A 291 28.05 2.84 1.44
C ALA A 291 28.22 4.15 0.64
N ASN A 292 29.03 4.13 -0.41
CA ASN A 292 29.22 5.29 -1.29
C ASN A 292 27.94 5.67 -2.03
N ARG A 293 27.15 4.69 -2.49
CA ARG A 293 25.87 4.95 -3.16
C ARG A 293 24.84 5.58 -2.23
N VAL A 294 24.72 5.11 -0.99
CA VAL A 294 23.81 5.68 0.02
C VAL A 294 24.20 7.13 0.34
N ARG A 295 25.50 7.40 0.51
CA ARG A 295 26.00 8.78 0.74
C ARG A 295 25.73 9.69 -0.44
N ALA A 296 25.98 9.23 -1.67
CA ALA A 296 25.80 10.03 -2.89
C ALA A 296 24.34 10.36 -3.20
N MET A 297 23.38 9.60 -2.68
CA MET A 297 21.94 9.85 -2.83
C MET A 297 21.39 10.81 -1.76
N ASP A 298 22.25 11.37 -0.89
CA ASP A 298 21.87 12.17 0.29
C ASP A 298 20.89 11.44 1.23
N LEU A 299 20.98 10.10 1.27
CA LEU A 299 20.15 9.24 2.11
C LEU A 299 20.82 8.93 3.46
N SER A 300 21.89 9.61 3.83
CA SER A 300 22.58 9.37 5.10
C SER A 300 21.73 9.87 6.27
N ARG A 301 21.66 9.09 7.36
CA ARG A 301 20.84 9.38 8.55
C ARG A 301 21.68 9.66 9.79
#